data_AF-A0A2I0HRJ9-F1
#
_entry.id   AF-A0A2I0HRJ9-F1
#
_cell.length_a   1.000
_cell.length_b   1.000
_cell.length_c   1.000
_cell.angle_alpha   90.00
_cell.angle_beta   90.00
_cell.angle_gamma   90.00
#
_symmetry.space_group_name_H-M   'P 1'
#
loop_
_entity.id
_entity.type
_entity.pdbx_description
1 polymer ?
#
loop_
_entity_poly.entity_id
_entity_poly.type
_entity_poly.pdbx_seq_one_letter_code
_entity_poly.pdbx_strand_id
1 'polypeptide(L)'
;MAFIGDSLARNQMESLLCLLSQVDTPVDIYKDSENRFHTWRFADHDFTLKVFWSRFLVNGEEIVINGTLSSSFELHVDRVDEKWTSELPGVDYAIISSGHWFFRKIYVYDGSNLTGCVYCNEPNVNSFGPERALGLALRSSMNHIKNCKNCKSGLVTVLRMFSPAHFENGTWNTGGMCRRTSPYTEREVTLDGTYLQFWKVQLEEFERVRLASHGGDWRRFGVLDITRAMLMRPDGHVGEFSGNKWARAYSDCLHWCLPGPIDVWNEFLMSYLRKLAR
;
A
#
# COMPACT_ATOMS: atom_id res chain seq x y z
N MET A 1 -6.42 13.64 6.18
CA MET A 1 -6.14 12.18 6.09
C MET A 1 -5.33 11.92 4.84
N ALA A 2 -4.26 11.11 4.93
CA ALA A 2 -3.39 10.79 3.80
C ALA A 2 -3.29 9.28 3.59
N PHE A 3 -3.48 8.83 2.36
CA PHE A 3 -3.19 7.47 1.91
C PHE A 3 -1.80 7.44 1.28
N ILE A 4 -0.91 6.65 1.85
CA ILE A 4 0.51 6.63 1.50
C ILE A 4 0.87 5.24 1.02
N GLY A 5 1.29 5.12 -0.23
CA GLY A 5 1.59 3.81 -0.81
C GLY A 5 1.50 3.75 -2.33
N ASP A 6 1.33 2.54 -2.83
CA ASP A 6 1.19 2.25 -4.25
C ASP A 6 -0.22 2.53 -4.80
N SER A 7 -0.56 1.97 -5.95
CA SER A 7 -1.85 2.21 -6.63
C SER A 7 -3.02 1.69 -5.87
N LEU A 8 -2.85 0.73 -4.98
CA LEU A 8 -3.94 0.28 -4.14
C LEU A 8 -4.22 1.26 -3.01
N ALA A 9 -3.21 2.03 -2.57
CA ALA A 9 -3.44 3.13 -1.63
C ALA A 9 -4.30 4.22 -2.29
N ARG A 10 -3.99 4.53 -3.55
CA ARG A 10 -4.82 5.42 -4.37
C ARG A 10 -6.23 4.86 -4.58
N ASN A 11 -6.35 3.61 -4.98
CA ASN A 11 -7.64 2.98 -5.26
C ASN A 11 -8.55 3.01 -4.02
N GLN A 12 -8.00 2.79 -2.82
CA GLN A 12 -8.72 2.92 -1.56
C GLN A 12 -9.11 4.39 -1.27
N MET A 13 -8.20 5.32 -1.52
CA MET A 13 -8.47 6.75 -1.35
C MET A 13 -9.57 7.24 -2.31
N GLU A 14 -9.55 6.82 -3.58
CA GLU A 14 -10.57 7.16 -4.58
C GLU A 14 -11.94 6.58 -4.21
N SER A 15 -11.99 5.36 -3.67
CA SER A 15 -13.21 4.82 -3.04
C SER A 15 -13.72 5.75 -1.94
N LEU A 16 -12.85 6.19 -1.03
CA LEU A 16 -13.26 7.08 0.07
C LEU A 16 -13.72 8.45 -0.46
N LEU A 17 -13.05 8.99 -1.48
CA LEU A 17 -13.43 10.21 -2.16
C LEU A 17 -14.86 10.11 -2.71
N CYS A 18 -15.20 9.00 -3.38
CA CYS A 18 -16.56 8.73 -3.88
C CYS A 18 -17.59 8.56 -2.77
N LEU A 19 -17.23 7.94 -1.64
CA LEU A 19 -18.14 7.80 -0.50
C LEU A 19 -18.43 9.16 0.15
N LEU A 20 -17.41 9.99 0.35
CA LEU A 20 -17.54 11.31 0.96
C LEU A 20 -18.19 12.33 0.01
N SER A 21 -18.04 12.19 -1.32
CA SER A 21 -18.64 13.10 -2.28
C SER A 21 -20.17 13.07 -2.32
N GLN A 22 -20.78 12.07 -1.67
CA GLN A 22 -22.24 12.00 -1.50
C GLN A 22 -22.77 13.01 -0.48
N VAL A 23 -21.90 13.56 0.38
CA VAL A 23 -22.30 14.48 1.46
C VAL A 23 -21.62 15.85 1.38
N ASP A 24 -20.45 15.96 0.75
CA ASP A 24 -19.72 17.22 0.59
C ASP A 24 -18.96 17.19 -0.74
N THR A 25 -19.02 18.27 -1.53
CA THR A 25 -18.39 18.29 -2.85
C THR A 25 -16.88 18.54 -2.72
N PRO A 26 -16.01 17.58 -3.10
CA PRO A 26 -14.58 17.76 -2.97
C PRO A 26 -14.06 18.79 -3.97
N VAL A 27 -13.23 19.72 -3.49
CA VAL A 27 -12.48 20.66 -4.33
C VAL A 27 -11.06 20.15 -4.48
N ASP A 28 -10.58 20.02 -5.72
CA ASP A 28 -9.17 19.78 -6.00
C ASP A 28 -8.35 21.03 -5.65
N ILE A 29 -7.48 20.93 -4.65
CA ILE A 29 -6.67 22.07 -4.19
C ILE A 29 -5.17 21.91 -4.49
N TYR A 30 -4.73 20.71 -4.87
CA TYR A 30 -3.35 20.45 -5.22
C TYR A 30 -3.22 19.14 -5.98
N LYS A 31 -2.48 19.18 -7.09
CA LYS A 31 -2.08 18.01 -7.86
C LYS A 31 -0.72 18.25 -8.50
N ASP A 32 0.19 17.29 -8.38
CA ASP A 32 1.48 17.33 -9.07
C ASP A 32 1.34 16.93 -10.56
N SER A 33 2.38 17.19 -11.35
CA SER A 33 2.35 16.99 -12.81
C SER A 33 2.09 15.54 -13.24
N GLU A 34 2.50 14.58 -12.41
CA GLU A 34 2.33 13.15 -12.67
C GLU A 34 1.11 12.56 -11.96
N ASN A 35 0.30 13.40 -11.31
CA ASN A 35 -0.82 12.97 -10.50
C ASN A 35 -0.43 11.96 -9.42
N ARG A 36 0.83 11.91 -8.96
CA ARG A 36 1.35 11.05 -7.90
C ARG A 36 0.96 11.57 -6.51
N PHE A 37 0.78 12.88 -6.39
CA PHE A 37 0.41 13.58 -5.16
C PHE A 37 -0.82 14.42 -5.44
N HIS A 38 -1.90 14.16 -4.71
CA HIS A 38 -3.18 14.84 -4.93
C HIS A 38 -3.87 15.10 -3.59
N THR A 39 -4.39 16.31 -3.42
CA THR A 39 -5.19 16.72 -2.25
C THR A 39 -6.55 17.26 -2.67
N TRP A 40 -7.60 16.71 -2.07
CA TRP A 40 -8.96 17.22 -2.12
C TRP A 40 -9.34 17.87 -0.79
N ARG A 41 -10.13 18.94 -0.85
CA ARG A 41 -10.72 19.61 0.30
C ARG A 41 -12.24 19.49 0.27
N PHE A 42 -12.79 19.01 1.37
CA PHE A 42 -14.22 18.98 1.67
C PHE A 42 -14.49 20.19 2.57
N ALA A 43 -15.08 21.24 2.00
CA ALA A 43 -15.08 22.58 2.59
C ALA A 43 -16.01 22.67 3.80
N ASP A 44 -17.13 21.96 3.78
CA ASP A 44 -18.16 22.01 4.83
C ASP A 44 -17.67 21.34 6.12
N HIS A 45 -16.66 20.46 6.01
CA HIS A 45 -16.10 19.68 7.11
C HIS A 45 -14.66 20.07 7.49
N ASP A 46 -14.08 21.07 6.82
CA ASP A 46 -12.65 21.41 6.91
C ASP A 46 -11.74 20.16 6.82
N PHE A 47 -12.13 19.21 5.98
CA PHE A 47 -11.45 17.93 5.85
C PHE A 47 -10.63 17.89 4.57
N THR A 48 -9.39 17.41 4.67
CA THR A 48 -8.54 17.16 3.52
C THR A 48 -8.29 15.67 3.34
N LEU A 49 -8.48 15.20 2.12
CA LEU A 49 -8.15 13.85 1.69
C LEU A 49 -6.94 13.92 0.76
N LYS A 50 -5.89 13.15 1.07
CA LYS A 50 -4.63 13.17 0.32
C LYS A 50 -4.26 11.77 -0.15
N VAL A 51 -3.57 11.69 -1.29
CA VAL A 51 -2.80 10.52 -1.69
C VAL A 51 -1.35 10.91 -1.94
N PHE A 52 -0.42 10.12 -1.39
CA PHE A 52 1.01 10.26 -1.58
C PHE A 52 1.56 8.95 -2.15
N TRP A 53 1.86 8.98 -3.45
CA TRP A 53 2.37 7.79 -4.12
C TRP A 53 3.80 7.46 -3.69
N SER A 54 3.98 6.28 -3.11
CA SER A 54 5.28 5.68 -2.84
C SER A 54 5.19 4.17 -2.99
N ARG A 55 5.94 3.61 -3.95
CA ARG A 55 5.87 2.18 -4.30
C ARG A 55 6.25 1.29 -3.13
N PHE A 56 7.31 1.67 -2.41
CA PHE A 56 7.94 0.86 -1.36
C PHE A 56 7.90 1.53 0.01
N LEU A 57 7.34 2.74 0.15
CA LEU A 57 7.39 3.62 1.33
C LEU A 57 8.80 4.13 1.71
N VAL A 58 9.83 3.35 1.43
CA VAL A 58 11.25 3.75 1.44
C VAL A 58 11.72 4.16 0.05
N ASN A 59 12.92 4.75 -0.03
CA ASN A 59 13.52 5.11 -1.30
C ASN A 59 13.77 3.84 -2.14
N GLY A 60 13.20 3.84 -3.34
CA GLY A 60 13.29 2.74 -4.29
C GLY A 60 13.47 3.29 -5.69
N GLU A 61 14.65 3.07 -6.26
CA GLU A 61 15.06 3.62 -7.55
C GLU A 61 15.08 2.53 -8.60
N GLU A 62 14.52 2.83 -9.78
CA GLU A 62 14.51 1.87 -10.88
C GLU A 62 15.86 1.88 -11.58
N ILE A 63 16.46 0.71 -11.74
CA ILE A 63 17.75 0.55 -12.40
C ILE A 63 17.57 0.82 -13.89
N VAL A 64 18.39 1.71 -14.43
CA VAL A 64 18.44 2.05 -15.86
C VAL A 64 19.59 1.29 -16.51
N ILE A 65 19.28 0.49 -17.53
CA ILE A 65 20.28 -0.25 -18.32
C ILE A 65 20.24 0.29 -19.74
N ASN A 66 21.37 0.84 -20.22
CA ASN A 66 21.49 1.43 -21.55
C ASN A 66 20.38 2.46 -21.87
N GLY A 67 20.03 3.30 -20.89
CA GLY A 67 18.97 4.31 -21.03
C GLY A 67 17.54 3.78 -20.96
N THR A 68 17.35 2.47 -20.73
CA THR A 68 16.03 1.85 -20.63
C THR A 68 15.74 1.40 -19.20
N LEU A 69 14.51 1.62 -18.73
CA LEU A 69 14.03 1.15 -17.44
C LEU A 69 14.01 -0.38 -17.40
N SER A 70 14.69 -0.98 -16.42
CA SER A 70 14.88 -2.43 -16.35
C SER A 70 13.78 -3.19 -15.60
N SER A 71 12.82 -2.49 -14.97
CA SER A 71 11.88 -3.09 -14.02
C SER A 71 12.55 -3.79 -12.82
N SER A 72 13.84 -3.53 -12.58
CA SER A 72 14.59 -3.92 -11.38
C SER A 72 14.88 -2.69 -10.53
N PHE A 73 14.96 -2.85 -9.21
CA PHE A 73 15.04 -1.72 -8.29
C PHE A 73 16.18 -1.83 -7.29
N GLU A 74 16.77 -0.70 -6.94
CA GLU A 74 17.59 -0.53 -5.73
C GLU A 74 16.68 -0.01 -4.62
N LEU A 75 16.60 -0.75 -3.52
CA LEU A 75 15.76 -0.43 -2.37
C LEU A 75 16.64 -0.05 -1.18
N HIS A 76 16.61 1.23 -0.79
CA HIS A 76 17.39 1.76 0.32
C HIS A 76 16.55 1.77 1.60
N VAL A 77 16.75 0.76 2.45
CA VAL A 77 15.93 0.60 3.67
C VAL A 77 16.38 1.53 4.80
N ASP A 78 17.55 2.15 4.70
CA ASP A 78 18.03 3.21 5.60
C ASP A 78 17.32 4.56 5.38
N ARG A 79 16.67 4.74 4.21
CA ARG A 79 16.09 6.01 3.78
C ARG A 79 14.61 5.89 3.45
N VAL A 80 13.78 6.52 4.26
CA VAL A 80 12.33 6.62 3.99
C VAL A 80 12.10 7.64 2.88
N ASP A 81 11.11 7.41 2.02
CA ASP A 81 10.84 8.28 0.86
C ASP A 81 10.46 9.71 1.31
N GLU A 82 11.33 10.67 0.98
CA GLU A 82 11.21 12.07 1.39
C GLU A 82 9.93 12.73 0.87
N LYS A 83 9.38 12.23 -0.25
CA LYS A 83 8.23 12.85 -0.91
C LYS A 83 6.99 12.83 -0.02
N TRP A 84 6.75 11.75 0.73
CA TRP A 84 5.59 11.69 1.64
C TRP A 84 5.96 12.08 3.07
N THR A 85 7.21 11.85 3.51
CA THR A 85 7.62 12.18 4.88
C THR A 85 7.71 13.68 5.13
N SER A 86 8.05 14.48 4.11
CA SER A 86 8.03 15.95 4.18
C SER A 86 6.63 16.53 4.43
N GLU A 87 5.58 15.84 4.00
CA GLU A 87 4.18 16.23 4.20
C GLU A 87 3.59 15.74 5.54
N LEU A 88 4.23 14.76 6.18
CA LEU A 88 3.75 14.11 7.39
C LEU A 88 3.43 15.07 8.55
N PRO A 89 4.16 16.19 8.77
CA PRO A 89 3.80 17.18 9.79
C PRO A 89 2.38 17.74 9.69
N GLY A 90 1.81 17.78 8.49
CA GLY A 90 0.45 18.25 8.25
C GLY A 90 -0.64 17.18 8.38
N VAL A 91 -0.30 15.93 8.65
CA VAL A 91 -1.22 14.78 8.57
C VAL A 91 -1.76 14.38 9.94
N ASP A 92 -3.08 14.21 10.05
CA ASP A 92 -3.76 13.69 11.26
C ASP A 92 -3.94 12.17 11.25
N TYR A 93 -4.17 11.61 10.05
CA TYR A 93 -4.37 10.18 9.82
C TYR A 93 -3.53 9.73 8.63
N ALA A 94 -2.57 8.85 8.84
CA ALA A 94 -1.71 8.26 7.81
C ALA A 94 -2.11 6.79 7.58
N ILE A 95 -2.73 6.51 6.44
CA ILE A 95 -3.09 5.15 6.02
C ILE A 95 -1.98 4.64 5.11
N ILE A 96 -1.07 3.85 5.66
CA ILE A 96 0.11 3.37 4.93
C ILE A 96 -0.13 1.97 4.36
N SER A 97 0.38 1.71 3.16
CA SER A 97 0.30 0.40 2.53
C SER A 97 1.32 0.21 1.42
N SER A 98 1.81 -1.02 1.26
CA SER A 98 2.66 -1.43 0.14
C SER A 98 2.69 -2.96 0.05
N GLY A 99 3.01 -3.49 -1.12
CA GLY A 99 3.20 -4.94 -1.28
C GLY A 99 3.52 -5.38 -2.71
N HIS A 100 2.72 -4.99 -3.70
CA HIS A 100 2.83 -5.59 -5.04
C HIS A 100 4.14 -5.28 -5.77
N TRP A 101 4.75 -4.13 -5.49
CA TRP A 101 6.05 -3.77 -6.08
C TRP A 101 7.20 -4.65 -5.56
N PHE A 102 7.04 -5.34 -4.43
CA PHE A 102 8.05 -6.27 -3.92
C PHE A 102 8.17 -7.55 -4.76
N PHE A 103 7.24 -7.80 -5.70
CA PHE A 103 7.35 -8.90 -6.67
C PHE A 103 8.28 -8.59 -7.86
N ARG A 104 9.12 -7.56 -7.76
CA ARG A 104 10.14 -7.20 -8.76
C ARG A 104 11.51 -7.73 -8.34
N LYS A 105 12.45 -7.73 -9.27
CA LYS A 105 13.86 -7.94 -8.93
C LYS A 105 14.34 -6.72 -8.12
N ILE A 106 14.81 -6.93 -6.90
CA ILE A 106 15.19 -5.86 -5.98
C ILE A 106 16.55 -6.16 -5.37
N TYR A 107 17.42 -5.16 -5.33
CA TYR A 107 18.66 -5.17 -4.57
C TYR A 107 18.46 -4.30 -3.33
N VAL A 108 18.68 -4.86 -2.14
CA VAL A 108 18.37 -4.20 -0.87
C VAL A 108 19.64 -3.64 -0.25
N TYR A 109 19.66 -2.33 -0.06
CA TYR A 109 20.78 -1.58 0.49
C TYR A 109 20.45 -1.03 1.88
N ASP A 110 21.44 -1.11 2.78
CA ASP A 110 21.47 -0.38 4.05
C ASP A 110 22.68 0.57 4.01
N GLY A 111 22.41 1.85 3.77
CA GLY A 111 23.43 2.83 3.41
C GLY A 111 24.03 2.50 2.05
N SER A 112 25.35 2.28 2.01
CA SER A 112 26.08 1.84 0.82
C SER A 112 26.25 0.32 0.71
N ASN A 113 25.80 -0.44 1.72
CA ASN A 113 26.03 -1.89 1.78
C ASN A 113 24.89 -2.66 1.11
N LEU A 114 25.22 -3.51 0.14
CA LEU A 114 24.27 -4.46 -0.45
C LEU A 114 24.04 -5.63 0.52
N THR A 115 22.88 -5.63 1.17
CA THR A 115 22.54 -6.59 2.24
C THR A 115 21.85 -7.85 1.73
N GLY A 116 21.33 -7.82 0.51
CA GLY A 116 20.72 -8.96 -0.16
C GLY A 116 19.81 -8.54 -1.30
N CYS A 117 18.98 -9.46 -1.76
CA CYS A 117 18.15 -9.24 -2.93
C CYS A 117 16.89 -10.11 -2.96
N VAL A 118 15.94 -9.70 -3.81
CA VAL A 118 14.74 -10.44 -4.19
C VAL A 118 14.84 -10.80 -5.66
N TYR A 119 14.56 -12.07 -5.99
CA TYR A 119 14.60 -12.62 -7.35
C TYR A 119 15.93 -12.36 -8.09
N CYS A 120 17.04 -12.50 -7.35
CA CYS A 120 18.39 -12.36 -7.86
C CYS A 120 19.19 -13.67 -7.66
N ASN A 121 20.19 -13.86 -8.52
CA ASN A 121 21.05 -15.06 -8.61
C ASN A 121 22.54 -14.69 -8.59
N GLU A 122 22.87 -13.50 -8.10
CA GLU A 122 24.20 -12.93 -8.11
C GLU A 122 25.11 -13.66 -7.10
N PRO A 123 26.33 -14.07 -7.51
CA PRO A 123 27.27 -14.68 -6.59
C PRO A 123 27.57 -13.77 -5.40
N ASN A 124 27.60 -14.34 -4.18
CA ASN A 124 27.88 -13.63 -2.93
C ASN A 124 26.83 -12.59 -2.49
N VAL A 125 25.65 -12.58 -3.09
CA VAL A 125 24.51 -11.77 -2.62
C VAL A 125 23.47 -12.68 -1.96
N ASN A 126 23.07 -12.35 -0.74
CA ASN A 126 22.07 -13.13 -0.02
C ASN A 126 20.68 -12.95 -0.66
N SER A 127 20.14 -14.00 -1.28
CA SER A 127 18.81 -13.98 -1.89
C SER A 127 17.75 -14.39 -0.87
N PHE A 128 16.66 -13.62 -0.80
CA PHE A 128 15.53 -13.87 0.09
C PHE A 128 14.19 -13.53 -0.57
N GLY A 129 13.11 -13.96 0.07
CA GLY A 129 11.76 -13.74 -0.44
C GLY A 129 11.31 -12.27 -0.34
N PRO A 130 10.34 -11.86 -1.18
CA PRO A 130 9.82 -10.50 -1.22
C PRO A 130 9.23 -10.03 0.12
N GLU A 131 8.72 -10.95 0.95
CA GLU A 131 8.21 -10.66 2.30
C GLU A 131 9.27 -10.03 3.20
N ARG A 132 10.55 -10.45 3.08
CA ARG A 132 11.63 -9.89 3.88
C ARG A 132 11.94 -8.44 3.49
N ALA A 133 11.95 -8.14 2.20
CA ALA A 133 12.12 -6.76 1.71
C ALA A 133 10.96 -5.86 2.17
N LEU A 134 9.71 -6.36 2.10
CA LEU A 134 8.54 -5.64 2.62
C LEU A 134 8.68 -5.36 4.12
N GLY A 135 9.09 -6.35 4.91
CA GLY A 135 9.32 -6.19 6.34
C GLY A 135 10.34 -5.09 6.66
N LEU A 136 11.47 -5.06 5.94
CA LEU A 136 12.49 -4.02 6.13
C LEU A 136 11.96 -2.61 5.79
N ALA A 137 11.21 -2.47 4.69
CA ALA A 137 10.63 -1.20 4.30
C ALA A 137 9.58 -0.70 5.30
N LEU A 138 8.70 -1.59 5.79
CA LEU A 138 7.72 -1.28 6.82
C LEU A 138 8.39 -0.90 8.15
N ARG A 139 9.45 -1.63 8.52
CA ARG A 139 10.25 -1.34 9.72
C ARG A 139 10.74 0.09 9.73
N SER A 140 11.40 0.49 8.64
CA SER A 140 11.98 1.83 8.50
C SER A 140 10.91 2.91 8.46
N SER A 141 9.84 2.69 7.69
CA SER A 141 8.73 3.63 7.56
C SER A 141 8.01 3.86 8.90
N MET A 142 7.68 2.79 9.63
CA MET A 142 7.01 2.91 10.93
C MET A 142 7.94 3.51 12.01
N ASN A 143 9.24 3.18 11.99
CA ASN A 143 10.21 3.80 12.88
C ASN A 143 10.34 5.30 12.62
N HIS A 144 10.35 5.73 11.36
CA HIS A 144 10.36 7.14 10.99
C HIS A 144 9.13 7.86 11.54
N ILE A 145 7.93 7.31 11.34
CA ILE A 145 6.69 7.89 11.87
C ILE A 145 6.72 7.97 13.40
N LYS A 146 7.12 6.88 14.08
CA LYS A 146 7.22 6.83 15.54
C LYS A 146 8.13 7.93 16.10
N ASN A 147 9.25 8.18 15.43
CA ASN A 147 10.28 9.11 15.85
C ASN A 147 10.10 10.54 15.28
N CYS A 148 9.00 10.81 14.57
CA CYS A 148 8.75 12.09 13.94
C CYS A 148 8.43 13.18 14.98
N LYS A 149 9.40 14.08 15.24
CA LYS A 149 9.30 15.12 16.28
C LYS A 149 8.44 16.32 15.88
N ASN A 150 8.36 16.61 14.58
CA ASN A 150 7.56 17.70 14.01
C ASN A 150 6.16 17.24 13.57
N CYS A 151 5.84 15.95 13.72
CA CYS A 151 4.51 15.44 13.47
C CYS A 151 3.54 15.85 14.59
N LYS A 152 2.26 15.92 14.24
CA LYS A 152 1.18 16.14 15.20
C LYS A 152 1.23 15.05 16.28
N SER A 153 1.10 15.43 17.55
CA SER A 153 1.08 14.48 18.68
C SER A 153 -0.05 13.46 18.56
N GLY A 154 -1.18 13.86 17.99
CA GLY A 154 -2.34 13.01 17.72
C GLY A 154 -2.32 12.25 16.38
N LEU A 155 -1.20 12.24 15.64
CA LEU A 155 -1.11 11.49 14.37
C LEU A 155 -1.42 10.01 14.61
N VAL A 156 -2.47 9.52 13.95
CA VAL A 156 -2.83 8.09 13.91
C VAL A 156 -2.32 7.49 12.61
N THR A 157 -1.61 6.38 12.72
CA THR A 157 -1.06 5.61 11.60
C THR A 157 -1.73 4.26 11.53
N VAL A 158 -2.29 3.91 10.37
CA VAL A 158 -2.94 2.62 10.14
C VAL A 158 -2.21 1.91 9.01
N LEU A 159 -1.68 0.72 9.28
CA LEU A 159 -1.18 -0.17 8.24
C LEU A 159 -2.37 -0.90 7.61
N ARG A 160 -2.65 -0.64 6.33
CA ARG A 160 -3.56 -1.46 5.54
C ARG A 160 -2.80 -2.68 5.02
N MET A 161 -3.22 -3.86 5.46
CA MET A 161 -2.56 -5.12 5.10
C MET A 161 -2.75 -5.48 3.63
N PHE A 162 -1.98 -6.46 3.18
CA PHE A 162 -1.85 -6.82 1.78
C PHE A 162 -3.20 -7.08 1.09
N SER A 163 -3.40 -6.45 -0.06
CA SER A 163 -4.58 -6.69 -0.91
C SER A 163 -4.22 -7.74 -1.96
N PRO A 164 -4.90 -8.90 -2.01
CA PRO A 164 -4.60 -9.98 -2.92
C PRO A 164 -4.98 -9.66 -4.37
N ALA A 165 -4.32 -10.32 -5.32
CA ALA A 165 -4.67 -10.34 -6.72
C ALA A 165 -5.26 -11.71 -7.10
N HIS A 166 -6.15 -11.75 -8.09
CA HIS A 166 -6.84 -12.99 -8.49
C HIS A 166 -6.59 -13.36 -9.94
N PHE A 167 -5.31 -13.49 -10.33
CA PHE A 167 -4.96 -14.00 -11.65
C PHE A 167 -5.23 -15.51 -11.76
N GLU A 168 -5.95 -15.90 -12.79
CA GLU A 168 -6.18 -17.27 -13.24
C GLU A 168 -5.53 -17.48 -14.61
N ASN A 169 -5.01 -18.68 -14.87
CA ASN A 169 -4.41 -19.08 -16.17
C ASN A 169 -3.24 -18.20 -16.64
N GLY A 170 -2.49 -17.61 -15.71
CA GLY A 170 -1.31 -16.79 -15.98
C GLY A 170 -1.08 -15.77 -14.88
N THR A 171 -0.21 -14.81 -15.14
CA THR A 171 0.14 -13.67 -14.27
C THR A 171 -0.12 -12.37 -15.01
N TRP A 172 0.12 -11.24 -14.32
CA TRP A 172 -0.05 -9.89 -14.85
C TRP A 172 0.63 -9.63 -16.21
N ASN A 173 1.71 -10.37 -16.54
CA ASN A 173 2.45 -10.22 -17.81
C ASN A 173 2.45 -11.47 -18.71
N THR A 174 1.74 -12.54 -18.33
CA THR A 174 1.70 -13.80 -19.09
C THR A 174 0.30 -14.18 -19.56
N GLY A 175 -0.63 -13.23 -19.56
CA GLY A 175 -2.00 -13.43 -20.04
C GLY A 175 -2.98 -13.93 -18.97
N GLY A 176 -2.67 -13.75 -17.69
CA GLY A 176 -3.60 -14.07 -16.60
C GLY A 176 -4.87 -13.23 -16.65
N MET A 177 -5.99 -13.81 -16.19
CA MET A 177 -7.33 -13.21 -16.23
C MET A 177 -8.05 -13.36 -14.89
N CYS A 178 -9.09 -12.57 -14.66
CA CYS A 178 -9.95 -12.58 -13.46
C CYS A 178 -11.39 -12.38 -13.90
N ARG A 179 -12.02 -13.45 -14.41
CA ARG A 179 -13.36 -13.41 -15.00
C ARG A 179 -14.47 -13.88 -14.06
N ARG A 180 -14.13 -14.12 -12.79
CA ARG A 180 -15.11 -14.50 -11.77
C ARG A 180 -16.12 -13.37 -11.61
N THR A 181 -17.39 -13.73 -11.47
CA THR A 181 -18.51 -12.78 -11.29
C THR A 181 -19.25 -13.00 -9.97
N SER A 182 -18.69 -13.84 -9.10
CA SER A 182 -19.24 -14.13 -7.79
C SER A 182 -18.12 -14.32 -6.77
N PRO A 183 -18.35 -13.92 -5.50
CA PRO A 183 -17.35 -14.08 -4.45
C PRO A 183 -17.15 -15.55 -4.10
N TYR A 184 -16.00 -15.85 -3.51
CA TYR A 184 -15.78 -17.13 -2.84
C TYR A 184 -16.43 -17.11 -1.45
N THR A 185 -16.84 -18.28 -0.98
CA THR A 185 -17.22 -18.51 0.41
C THR A 185 -15.97 -18.60 1.30
N GLU A 186 -16.18 -18.49 2.61
CA GLU A 186 -15.09 -18.62 3.59
C GLU A 186 -14.33 -19.96 3.50
N ARG A 187 -15.00 -21.03 3.05
CA ARG A 187 -14.41 -22.38 2.93
C ARG A 187 -13.57 -22.55 1.67
N GLU A 188 -13.77 -21.69 0.68
CA GLU A 188 -13.06 -21.74 -0.61
C GLU A 188 -11.74 -20.96 -0.57
N VAL A 189 -11.51 -20.17 0.49
CA VAL A 189 -10.29 -19.38 0.64
C VAL A 189 -9.40 -19.91 1.76
N THR A 190 -8.12 -20.05 1.45
CA THR A 190 -7.07 -20.33 2.45
C THR A 190 -6.04 -19.21 2.41
N LEU A 191 -5.63 -18.73 3.58
CA LEU A 191 -4.50 -17.82 3.68
C LEU A 191 -3.21 -18.65 3.75
N ASP A 192 -2.57 -18.84 2.60
CA ASP A 192 -1.36 -19.65 2.46
C ASP A 192 -0.30 -18.97 1.58
N GLY A 193 0.80 -19.71 1.34
CA GLY A 193 1.89 -19.30 0.46
C GLY A 193 2.39 -17.89 0.75
N THR A 194 2.52 -17.09 -0.31
CA THR A 194 3.03 -15.73 -0.22
C THR A 194 2.07 -14.78 0.50
N TYR A 195 0.75 -15.01 0.43
CA TYR A 195 -0.21 -14.18 1.17
C TYR A 195 -0.06 -14.35 2.68
N LEU A 196 0.14 -15.59 3.15
CA LEU A 196 0.44 -15.85 4.56
C LEU A 196 1.78 -15.24 4.99
N GLN A 197 2.82 -15.33 4.15
CA GLN A 197 4.13 -14.74 4.42
C GLN A 197 4.07 -13.21 4.56
N PHE A 198 3.37 -12.54 3.64
CA PHE A 198 3.15 -11.09 3.70
C PHE A 198 2.32 -10.69 4.90
N TRP A 199 1.25 -11.42 5.19
CA TRP A 199 0.41 -11.16 6.35
C TRP A 199 1.21 -11.27 7.66
N LYS A 200 2.05 -12.32 7.79
CA LYS A 200 2.91 -12.52 8.97
C LYS A 200 3.91 -11.37 9.14
N VAL A 201 4.66 -11.01 8.11
CA VAL A 201 5.68 -9.95 8.23
C VAL A 201 5.05 -8.58 8.50
N GLN A 202 3.88 -8.29 7.91
CA GLN A 202 3.12 -7.07 8.18
C GLN A 202 2.66 -7.00 9.63
N LEU A 203 2.14 -8.12 10.16
CA LEU A 203 1.71 -8.21 11.55
C LEU A 203 2.91 -8.09 12.51
N GLU A 204 4.01 -8.78 12.22
CA GLU A 204 5.25 -8.72 13.02
C GLU A 204 5.80 -7.29 13.12
N GLU A 205 5.90 -6.56 12.00
CA GLU A 205 6.42 -5.19 12.02
C GLU A 205 5.46 -4.19 12.68
N PHE A 206 4.14 -4.39 12.53
CA PHE A 206 3.15 -3.64 13.29
C PHE A 206 3.30 -3.88 14.79
N GLU A 207 3.36 -5.13 15.21
CA GLU A 207 3.50 -5.49 16.62
C GLU A 207 4.81 -4.95 17.21
N ARG A 208 5.89 -4.99 16.42
CA ARG A 208 7.18 -4.41 16.80
C ARG A 208 7.06 -2.91 17.10
N VAL A 209 6.44 -2.10 16.23
CA VAL A 209 6.31 -0.66 16.48
C VAL A 209 5.35 -0.37 17.64
N ARG A 210 4.26 -1.16 17.75
CA ARG A 210 3.27 -1.05 18.81
C ARG A 210 3.88 -1.30 20.18
N LEU A 211 4.65 -2.38 20.34
CA LEU A 211 5.32 -2.73 21.59
C LEU A 211 6.46 -1.77 21.95
N ALA A 212 7.15 -1.23 20.93
CA ALA A 212 8.20 -0.23 21.12
C ALA A 212 7.68 1.20 21.37
N SER A 213 6.36 1.39 21.49
CA SER A 213 5.72 2.67 21.78
C SER A 213 5.31 2.74 23.25
N HIS A 214 5.88 3.69 23.99
CA HIS A 214 5.66 3.85 25.43
C HIS A 214 4.57 4.90 25.75
N GLY A 215 4.15 4.99 27.02
CA GLY A 215 3.31 6.10 27.49
C GLY A 215 1.92 6.23 26.84
N GLY A 216 1.41 5.17 26.20
CA GLY A 216 0.13 5.20 25.49
C GLY A 216 0.23 5.47 23.99
N ASP A 217 1.43 5.78 23.48
CA ASP A 217 1.68 6.04 22.05
C ASP A 217 1.36 4.86 21.14
N TRP A 218 1.30 3.64 21.69
CA TRP A 218 0.89 2.46 20.94
C TRP A 218 -0.51 2.61 20.31
N ARG A 219 -1.38 3.46 20.89
CA ARG A 219 -2.72 3.77 20.35
C ARG A 219 -2.67 4.58 19.05
N ARG A 220 -1.51 5.16 18.73
CA ARG A 220 -1.26 5.87 17.46
C ARG A 220 -1.00 4.91 16.30
N PHE A 221 -0.83 3.61 16.55
CA PHE A 221 -0.62 2.61 15.51
C PHE A 221 -1.78 1.62 15.46
N GLY A 222 -2.30 1.41 14.25
CA GLY A 222 -3.38 0.48 13.95
C GLY A 222 -3.08 -0.43 12.78
N VAL A 223 -3.85 -1.51 12.68
CA VAL A 223 -3.89 -2.40 11.52
C VAL A 223 -5.30 -2.45 10.97
N LEU A 224 -5.39 -2.37 9.65
CA LEU A 224 -6.57 -2.64 8.86
C LEU A 224 -6.33 -3.95 8.10
N ASP A 225 -6.68 -5.07 8.72
CA ASP A 225 -6.55 -6.40 8.12
C ASP A 225 -7.71 -6.66 7.14
N ILE A 226 -7.41 -6.50 5.86
CA ILE A 226 -8.35 -6.76 4.76
C ILE A 226 -8.05 -8.08 4.03
N THR A 227 -6.91 -8.73 4.31
CA THR A 227 -6.30 -9.69 3.40
C THR A 227 -7.22 -10.88 3.14
N ARG A 228 -7.69 -11.52 4.22
CA ARG A 228 -8.59 -12.68 4.11
C ARG A 228 -9.96 -12.31 3.55
N ALA A 229 -10.48 -11.14 3.91
CA ALA A 229 -11.75 -10.65 3.37
C ALA A 229 -11.68 -10.46 1.85
N MET A 230 -10.55 -9.96 1.35
CA MET A 230 -10.35 -9.70 -0.07
C MET A 230 -9.97 -10.93 -0.87
N LEU A 231 -9.39 -11.97 -0.25
CA LEU A 231 -9.23 -13.27 -0.91
C LEU A 231 -10.58 -13.86 -1.34
N MET A 232 -11.68 -13.48 -0.67
CA MET A 232 -13.02 -13.94 -1.02
C MET A 232 -13.63 -13.17 -2.20
N ARG A 233 -12.94 -12.18 -2.77
CA ARG A 233 -13.53 -11.22 -3.72
C ARG A 233 -12.88 -11.25 -5.11
N PRO A 234 -12.72 -12.42 -5.75
CA PRO A 234 -12.19 -12.46 -7.12
C PRO A 234 -13.12 -11.75 -8.13
N ASP A 235 -14.37 -11.50 -7.76
CA ASP A 235 -15.41 -10.82 -8.53
C ASP A 235 -15.26 -9.29 -8.59
N GLY A 236 -14.37 -8.71 -7.79
CA GLY A 236 -14.28 -7.27 -7.61
C GLY A 236 -13.20 -6.55 -8.42
N HIS A 237 -12.41 -7.28 -9.21
CA HIS A 237 -11.32 -6.70 -9.98
C HIS A 237 -11.80 -5.99 -11.24
N VAL A 238 -11.00 -5.01 -11.69
CA VAL A 238 -11.23 -4.25 -12.92
C VAL A 238 -11.26 -5.17 -14.15
N GLY A 239 -10.41 -6.20 -14.16
CA GLY A 239 -10.32 -7.16 -15.25
C GLY A 239 -9.99 -6.50 -16.58
N GLU A 240 -10.76 -6.82 -17.62
CA GLU A 240 -10.55 -6.31 -18.98
C GLU A 240 -11.02 -4.85 -19.17
N PHE A 241 -11.67 -4.26 -18.15
CA PHE A 241 -12.37 -2.98 -18.25
C PHE A 241 -11.54 -1.77 -17.79
N SER A 242 -10.21 -1.90 -17.70
CA SER A 242 -9.31 -0.83 -17.21
C SER A 242 -9.27 0.42 -18.10
N GLY A 243 -9.84 0.37 -19.30
CA GLY A 243 -9.83 1.47 -20.27
C GLY A 243 -8.46 1.74 -20.90
N ASN A 244 -7.41 1.04 -20.46
CA ASN A 244 -6.07 1.19 -21.00
C ASN A 244 -5.96 0.49 -22.36
N LYS A 245 -6.08 1.27 -23.44
CA LYS A 245 -6.04 0.77 -24.84
C LYS A 245 -4.72 0.03 -25.17
N TRP A 246 -3.62 0.35 -24.49
CA TRP A 246 -2.32 -0.29 -24.66
C TRP A 246 -2.20 -1.62 -23.91
N ALA A 247 -3.01 -1.82 -22.87
CA ALA A 247 -3.05 -3.02 -22.06
C ALA A 247 -4.20 -3.97 -22.46
N ARG A 248 -4.83 -3.80 -23.63
CA ARG A 248 -5.92 -4.69 -24.11
C ARG A 248 -5.54 -6.18 -24.15
N ALA A 249 -4.25 -6.52 -24.10
CA ALA A 249 -3.75 -7.89 -24.02
C ALA A 249 -3.69 -8.46 -22.58
N TYR A 250 -3.87 -7.64 -21.53
CA TYR A 250 -3.69 -8.03 -20.13
C TYR A 250 -4.88 -7.60 -19.25
N SER A 251 -5.43 -8.52 -18.47
CA SER A 251 -6.46 -8.22 -17.47
C SER A 251 -5.85 -7.58 -16.23
N ASP A 252 -6.49 -6.55 -15.70
CA ASP A 252 -6.13 -5.97 -14.41
C ASP A 252 -6.80 -6.73 -13.27
N CYS A 253 -6.09 -7.73 -12.74
CA CYS A 253 -6.55 -8.54 -11.62
C CYS A 253 -5.91 -8.12 -10.29
N LEU A 254 -5.45 -6.88 -10.21
CA LEU A 254 -4.82 -6.28 -9.04
C LEU A 254 -5.70 -5.16 -8.49
N HIS A 255 -6.14 -4.22 -9.34
CA HIS A 255 -6.98 -3.11 -8.91
C HIS A 255 -8.44 -3.51 -8.80
N TRP A 256 -9.18 -2.74 -8.02
CA TRP A 256 -10.57 -3.00 -7.66
C TRP A 256 -11.50 -1.99 -8.33
N CYS A 257 -12.64 -2.48 -8.81
CA CYS A 257 -13.71 -1.64 -9.33
C CYS A 257 -14.23 -0.66 -8.27
N LEU A 258 -14.69 0.50 -8.73
CA LEU A 258 -15.41 1.50 -7.93
C LEU A 258 -16.78 1.78 -8.57
N PRO A 259 -17.90 1.62 -7.84
CA PRO A 259 -17.99 1.00 -6.50
C PRO A 259 -17.62 -0.49 -6.53
N GLY A 260 -17.25 -1.05 -5.38
CA GLY A 260 -16.79 -2.44 -5.30
C GLY A 260 -16.37 -2.90 -3.90
N PRO A 261 -15.72 -4.07 -3.77
CA PRO A 261 -15.29 -4.61 -2.46
C PRO A 261 -14.37 -3.68 -1.68
N ILE A 262 -13.64 -2.81 -2.38
CA ILE A 262 -12.73 -1.83 -1.80
C ILE A 262 -13.44 -0.78 -0.95
N ASP A 263 -14.74 -0.55 -1.17
CA ASP A 263 -15.56 0.34 -0.33
C ASP A 263 -15.63 -0.16 1.12
N VAL A 264 -15.65 -1.48 1.31
CA VAL A 264 -15.63 -2.11 2.65
C VAL A 264 -14.32 -1.82 3.40
N TRP A 265 -13.21 -1.55 2.71
CA TRP A 265 -11.96 -1.20 3.38
C TRP A 265 -12.11 0.13 4.11
N ASN A 266 -12.84 1.06 3.51
CA ASN A 266 -13.16 2.35 4.10
C ASN A 266 -14.21 2.20 5.21
N GLU A 267 -15.17 1.28 5.11
CA GLU A 267 -16.06 0.96 6.23
C GLU A 267 -15.29 0.42 7.45
N PHE A 268 -14.35 -0.51 7.23
CA PHE A 268 -13.48 -1.03 8.28
C PHE A 268 -12.60 0.07 8.88
N LEU A 269 -12.03 0.95 8.05
CA LEU A 269 -11.26 2.10 8.50
C LEU A 269 -12.11 3.03 9.37
N MET A 270 -13.31 3.39 8.92
CA MET A 270 -14.22 4.26 9.68
C MET A 270 -14.66 3.62 11.01
N SER A 271 -14.92 2.31 11.01
CA SER A 271 -15.20 1.55 12.23
C SER A 271 -14.04 1.60 13.21
N TYR A 272 -12.80 1.43 12.72
CA TYR A 272 -11.59 1.53 13.52
C TYR A 272 -11.40 2.94 14.10
N LEU A 273 -11.50 3.98 13.27
CA LEU A 273 -11.33 5.38 13.71
C LEU A 273 -12.39 5.79 14.74
N ARG A 274 -13.64 5.34 14.60
CA ARG A 274 -14.70 5.56 15.61
C ARG A 274 -14.39 4.92 16.96
N LYS A 275 -13.70 3.77 16.97
CA LYS A 275 -13.26 3.13 18.22
C LYS A 275 -12.12 3.89 18.89
N LEU A 276 -11.23 4.51 18.11
CA LEU A 276 -10.15 5.35 18.64
C LEU A 276 -10.64 6.67 19.24
N ALA A 277 -11.76 7.19 18.75
CA ALA A 277 -12.36 8.43 19.24
C ALA A 277 -13.14 8.28 20.56
N ARG A 278 -13.31 7.05 21.07
CA ARG A 278 -13.98 6.73 22.34
C ARG A 278 -12.95 6.48 23.43
#